data_AF-A0A0N8TX13-F1
#
_entry.id   AF-A0A0N8TX13-F1
#
_cell.length_a   1.000
_cell.length_b   1.000
_cell.length_c   1.000
_cell.angle_alpha   90.00
_cell.angle_beta   90.00
_cell.angle_gamma   90.00
#
_symmetry.space_group_name_H-M   'P 1'
#
loop_
_entity.id
_entity.type
_entity.pdbx_description
1 polymer ?
#
loop_
_entity_poly.entity_id
_entity_poly.type
_entity_poly.pdbx_seq_one_letter_code
_entity_poly.pdbx_strand_id
1 'polypeptide(L)'
;MLSVNDAAEFMLENGGYFTAKKLAKHFDVSTRRASSWLGVIKSDVKYHTANWGKSVKLLGIGSRTICISELQKRALMYKRPKVIYCES
;
A
#
# COMPACT_ATOMS: atom_id res chain seq x y z
N MET A 1 8.13 11.84 -7.75
CA MET A 1 7.05 11.80 -8.76
C MET A 1 6.04 10.75 -8.31
N LEU A 2 4.78 11.14 -8.07
CA LEU A 2 3.76 10.20 -7.55
C LEU A 2 3.41 9.12 -8.59
N SER A 3 3.42 7.87 -8.12
CA SER A 3 3.30 6.64 -8.91
C SER A 3 2.10 5.78 -8.47
N VAL A 4 1.83 4.73 -9.23
CA VAL A 4 0.81 3.72 -8.90
C VAL A 4 1.13 3.02 -7.57
N ASN A 5 2.43 2.78 -7.30
CA ASN A 5 2.86 2.15 -6.05
C ASN A 5 2.52 3.03 -4.83
N ASP A 6 2.71 4.35 -4.92
CA ASP A 6 2.39 5.26 -3.82
C ASP A 6 0.90 5.25 -3.50
N ALA A 7 0.06 5.24 -4.55
CA ALA A 7 -1.39 5.10 -4.39
C ALA A 7 -1.78 3.76 -3.77
N ALA A 8 -1.12 2.67 -4.18
CA ALA A 8 -1.36 1.34 -3.63
C ALA A 8 -0.94 1.24 -2.15
N GLU A 9 0.24 1.74 -1.77
CA GLU A 9 0.68 1.77 -0.36
C GLU A 9 -0.32 2.54 0.51
N PHE A 10 -0.75 3.72 0.06
CA PHE A 10 -1.73 4.52 0.79
C PHE A 10 -3.09 3.82 0.94
N MET A 11 -3.56 3.14 -0.10
CA MET A 11 -4.79 2.35 -0.04
C MET A 11 -4.66 1.18 0.95
N LEU A 12 -3.50 0.52 0.98
CA LEU A 12 -3.24 -0.60 1.88
C LEU A 12 -3.15 -0.14 3.33
N GLU A 13 -2.45 0.97 3.60
CA GLU A 13 -2.28 1.55 4.93
C GLU A 13 -3.62 1.96 5.55
N ASN A 14 -4.55 2.52 4.76
CA ASN A 14 -5.87 2.90 5.26
C ASN A 14 -6.88 1.74 5.32
N GLY A 15 -6.64 0.64 4.60
CA GLY A 15 -7.52 -0.55 4.59
C GLY A 15 -8.96 -0.31 4.12
N GLY A 16 -9.24 0.82 3.47
CA GLY A 16 -10.58 1.27 3.09
C GLY A 16 -10.94 1.10 1.62
N TYR A 17 -12.17 1.48 1.27
CA TYR A 17 -12.64 1.55 -0.12
C TYR A 17 -12.36 2.94 -0.72
N PHE A 18 -11.68 2.93 -1.85
CA PHE A 18 -11.24 4.12 -2.58
C PHE A 18 -11.88 4.22 -3.95
N THR A 19 -12.18 5.46 -4.33
CA THR A 19 -12.58 5.83 -5.69
C THR A 19 -11.50 6.73 -6.29
N ALA A 20 -11.50 6.89 -7.61
CA ALA A 20 -10.57 7.79 -8.28
C ALA A 20 -10.65 9.21 -7.71
N LYS A 21 -11.85 9.67 -7.32
CA LYS A 21 -12.06 10.98 -6.70
C LYS A 21 -11.36 11.10 -5.34
N LYS A 22 -11.45 10.08 -4.48
CA LYS A 22 -10.78 10.08 -3.17
C LYS A 22 -9.26 10.13 -3.32
N LEU A 23 -8.71 9.34 -4.23
CA LEU A 23 -7.27 9.32 -4.50
C LEU A 23 -6.80 10.64 -5.12
N ALA A 24 -7.54 11.18 -6.09
CA ALA A 24 -7.26 12.48 -6.69
C ALA A 24 -7.17 13.59 -5.64
N LYS A 25 -8.14 13.64 -4.72
CA LYS A 25 -8.17 14.60 -3.63
C LYS A 25 -7.00 14.43 -2.66
N HIS A 26 -6.63 13.19 -2.33
CA HIS A 26 -5.53 12.92 -1.41
C HIS A 26 -4.17 13.32 -1.98
N PHE A 27 -3.92 13.00 -3.25
CA PHE A 27 -2.63 13.19 -3.89
C PHE A 27 -2.49 14.52 -4.66
N ASP A 28 -3.52 15.36 -4.61
CA ASP A 28 -3.64 16.59 -5.40
C ASP A 28 -3.33 16.37 -6.90
N VAL A 29 -3.96 15.34 -7.48
CA VAL A 29 -3.81 14.99 -8.90
C VAL A 29 -5.15 14.98 -9.61
N SER A 30 -5.12 15.04 -10.94
CA SER A 30 -6.34 14.93 -11.74
C SER A 30 -7.05 13.59 -11.52
N THR A 31 -8.39 13.62 -11.51
CA THR A 31 -9.21 12.40 -11.45
C THR A 31 -8.86 11.41 -12.57
N ARG A 32 -8.48 11.90 -13.75
CA ARG A 32 -8.03 11.05 -14.87
C ARG A 32 -6.78 10.25 -14.50
N ARG A 33 -5.80 10.89 -13.87
CA ARG A 33 -4.56 10.23 -13.42
C ARG A 33 -4.84 9.22 -12.31
N ALA A 34 -5.65 9.58 -11.32
CA ALA A 34 -6.05 8.67 -10.25
C ALA A 34 -6.88 7.46 -10.78
N SER A 35 -7.74 7.69 -11.78
CA SER A 35 -8.47 6.60 -12.46
C SER A 35 -7.52 5.65 -13.19
N SER A 36 -6.48 6.17 -13.84
CA SER A 36 -5.45 5.34 -14.47
C SER A 36 -4.72 4.48 -13.44
N TRP A 37 -4.36 5.03 -12.27
CA TRP A 37 -3.75 4.26 -11.19
C TRP A 37 -4.67 3.15 -10.67
N LEU A 38 -5.95 3.44 -10.44
CA LEU A 38 -6.93 2.41 -10.07
C LEU A 38 -7.13 1.36 -11.14
N GLY A 39 -7.07 1.74 -12.42
CA GLY A 39 -7.12 0.80 -13.54
C GLY A 39 -5.98 -0.21 -13.45
N VAL A 40 -4.74 0.26 -13.27
CA VAL A 40 -3.57 -0.59 -13.11
C VAL A 40 -3.69 -1.48 -11.86
N ILE A 41 -4.08 -0.91 -10.72
CA ILE A 41 -4.25 -1.66 -9.47
C ILE A 41 -5.32 -2.75 -9.59
N LYS A 42 -6.33 -2.58 -10.45
CA LYS A 42 -7.35 -3.62 -10.69
C LYS A 42 -6.87 -4.72 -11.64
N SER A 43 -6.07 -4.38 -12.64
CA SER A 43 -5.73 -5.31 -13.72
C SER A 43 -4.44 -6.09 -13.47
N ASP A 44 -3.51 -5.52 -12.71
CA ASP A 44 -2.20 -6.11 -12.48
C ASP A 44 -2.29 -7.17 -11.37
N VAL A 45 -1.81 -8.39 -11.69
CA VAL A 45 -1.80 -9.58 -10.82
C VAL A 45 -1.08 -9.35 -9.49
N LYS A 46 -0.17 -8.38 -9.46
CA LYS A 46 0.53 -7.95 -8.25
C LYS A 46 -0.43 -7.46 -7.16
N TYR A 47 -1.59 -6.90 -7.50
CA TYR A 47 -2.46 -6.26 -6.52
C TYR A 47 -3.68 -7.13 -6.23
N HIS A 48 -3.86 -7.50 -4.97
CA HIS A 48 -5.04 -8.21 -4.52
C HIS A 48 -6.11 -7.20 -4.13
N THR A 49 -7.22 -7.16 -4.86
CA THR A 49 -8.27 -6.15 -4.68
C THR A 49 -9.64 -6.75 -4.43
N ALA A 50 -10.46 -6.03 -3.66
CA ALA A 50 -11.89 -6.28 -3.52
C ALA A 50 -12.66 -5.10 -4.14
N ASN A 51 -13.59 -5.41 -5.04
CA ASN A 51 -14.38 -4.39 -5.73
C ASN A 51 -15.76 -4.26 -5.09
N TRP A 52 -16.20 -3.01 -4.86
CA TRP A 52 -17.55 -2.69 -4.41
C TRP A 52 -18.11 -1.53 -5.24
N GLY A 53 -18.92 -1.86 -6.25
CA GLY A 53 -19.43 -0.88 -7.21
C GLY A 53 -18.29 -0.11 -7.90
N LYS A 54 -18.24 1.21 -7.72
CA LYS A 54 -17.18 2.07 -8.26
C LYS A 54 -15.93 2.17 -7.37
N SER A 55 -15.95 1.55 -6.20
CA SER A 55 -14.87 1.63 -5.22
C SER A 55 -14.02 0.37 -5.21
N VAL A 56 -12.74 0.52 -4.86
CA VAL A 56 -11.76 -0.56 -4.77
C VAL A 56 -11.13 -0.52 -3.39
N LYS A 57 -11.09 -1.66 -2.73
CA LYS A 57 -10.27 -1.89 -1.54
C LYS A 57 -9.05 -2.71 -1.94
N LEU A 58 -7.89 -2.30 -1.47
CA LEU A 58 -6.66 -3.05 -1.65
C LEU A 58 -6.49 -3.98 -0.43
N LEU A 59 -6.29 -5.28 -0.70
CA LEU A 59 -6.13 -6.32 0.31
C LEU A 59 -4.65 -6.69 0.50
N GLY A 60 -3.85 -6.53 -0.54
CA GLY A 60 -2.43 -6.87 -0.51
C GLY A 60 -1.71 -6.51 -1.80
N ILE A 61 -0.38 -6.54 -1.73
CA ILE A 61 0.54 -6.27 -2.83
C ILE A 61 1.56 -7.42 -2.88
N GLY A 62 1.45 -8.31 -3.84
CA GLY A 62 2.19 -9.57 -3.87
C GLY A 62 1.89 -10.39 -2.61
N SER A 63 2.92 -10.90 -1.94
CA SER A 63 2.77 -11.73 -0.74
C SER A 63 2.45 -10.96 0.56
N ARG A 64 2.43 -9.62 0.53
CA ARG A 64 2.20 -8.80 1.74
C ARG A 64 0.79 -8.22 1.80
N THR A 65 0.25 -8.20 3.00
CA THR A 65 -1.04 -7.58 3.34
C THR A 65 -0.88 -6.27 4.12
N ILE A 66 0.35 -5.89 4.45
CA ILE A 66 0.70 -4.66 5.16
C ILE A 66 1.58 -3.74 4.31
N CYS A 67 1.47 -2.43 4.55
CA CYS A 67 2.26 -1.43 3.84
C CYS A 67 3.74 -1.48 4.25
N ILE A 68 4.62 -0.93 3.38
CA ILE A 68 6.06 -0.92 3.64
C ILE A 68 6.39 -0.13 4.91
N SER A 69 5.70 0.98 5.17
CA SER A 69 5.92 1.80 6.37
C SER A 69 5.68 0.99 7.65
N GLU A 70 4.65 0.14 7.67
CA GLU A 70 4.36 -0.73 8.79
C GLU A 70 5.35 -1.90 8.91
N LEU A 71 5.78 -2.49 7.79
CA LEU A 71 6.86 -3.48 7.79
C LEU A 71 8.15 -2.92 8.41
N GLN A 72 8.54 -1.71 8.04
CA GLN A 72 9.73 -1.04 8.59
C GLN A 72 9.58 -0.78 10.09
N LYS A 73 8.41 -0.28 10.54
CA LYS A 73 8.13 -0.09 11.97
C LYS A 73 8.27 -1.41 12.74
N ARG A 74 7.69 -2.50 12.23
CA ARG A 74 7.77 -3.83 12.86
C ARG A 74 9.20 -4.38 12.89
N ALA A 75 9.97 -4.19 11.82
CA ALA A 75 11.37 -4.60 11.76
C ALA A 75 12.24 -3.86 12.80
N LEU A 76 11.98 -2.56 13.02
CA LEU A 76 12.67 -1.76 14.03
C LEU A 76 12.28 -2.13 15.47
N MET A 77 11.02 -2.53 15.68
CA MET A 77 10.53 -3.02 16.97
C MET A 77 11.05 -4.42 17.32
N TYR A 78 11.65 -5.13 16.36
CA TYR A 78 12.25 -6.43 16.62
C TYR A 78 13.43 -6.24 17.58
N LYS A 79 13.28 -6.75 18.79
CA LYS A 79 14.29 -6.67 19.85
C LYS A 79 15.60 -7.21 19.29
N ARG A 80 16.62 -6.35 19.14
CA ARG A 80 17.95 -6.79 18.70
C ARG A 80 18.39 -7.93 19.62
N PRO A 81 18.79 -9.10 19.09
CA PRO A 81 19.35 -10.15 19.92
C PRO A 81 20.52 -9.55 20.71
N LYS A 82 20.57 -9.82 22.01
CA LYS A 82 21.75 -9.48 22.81
C LYS A 82 22.91 -10.24 22.18
N VAL A 83 23.85 -9.51 21.58
CA VAL A 83 25.12 -10.07 21.14
C VAL A 83 25.78 -10.58 22.41
N ILE A 84 25.82 -11.90 22.59
CA ILE A 84 26.59 -12.51 23.67
C ILE A 84 28.02 -12.49 23.15
N TYR A 85 28.81 -11.51 23.61
CA TYR A 85 30.25 -11.60 23.49
C TYR A 85 30.69 -12.74 24.40
N CYS A 86 31.22 -13.80 23.80
CA CYS A 86 31.91 -14.86 24.54
C CYS A 86 33.32 -14.33 24.82
N GLU A 87 33.50 -13.64 25.95
CA GLU A 87 34.85 -13.35 26.45
C GLU A 87 35.46 -14.69 26.88
N SER A 88 36.57 -15.04 26.24
CA SER A 88 37.36 -16.27 26.46
C SER A 88 38.48 -16.01 27.45
#